data_AF-A0A3Q0EJI9-F1
#
_entry.id   AF-A0A3Q0EJI9-F1
#
_cell.length_a   1.000
_cell.length_b   1.000
_cell.length_c   1.000
_cell.angle_alpha   90.00
_cell.angle_beta   90.00
_cell.angle_gamma   90.00
#
_symmetry.space_group_name_H-M   'P 1'
#
loop_
_entity.id
_entity.type
_entity.pdbx_description
1 polymer ?
#
loop_
_entity_poly.entity_id
_entity_poly.type
_entity_poly.pdbx_seq_one_letter_code
_entity_poly.pdbx_strand_id
1 'polypeptide(L)'
;MTTTIRQFTSSSSIKGSSGLGGGSSRASCRLSSSLGGGSCRLGSVGGLGSALGGSSYSSCHSFGSGGSYGGSFGGVDGLLGGGEKATMQNLNDRLASYLDKVRALEEANTELEVKIRDWYQKQAPGPARDYSHYYHTIEDLKSKILTATVDNANILLQIDNARLAADDFRTKFETEQALRVSVEADINGLRRVLDELTLARADLEMQIENLKEELAYLRKNHEEEMTALRGQVGGEINVEMDAAPGVDLSRILNEMRDQYEKMAEKNRKDAEDWFFSKTEELNREVATNSELVQSGKSEIAELRRTVQTLEIELQSQLSMKASLEGSLAETENRYCVQLAQIQGLIGSVEEQLAQLRCEMEQQSQEYRILLDVKTRLEQEITTYRRLLEGEDAQVSWSQPHFQASVAPTAVTTRQVRTIVEEVQDGKVISSREQVHQTTR
;
A
#
# COMPACT_ATOMS: atom_id res chain seq x y z
N MET A 1 21.10 53.33 -5.49
CA MET A 1 19.85 53.02 -4.76
C MET A 1 18.90 52.45 -5.80
N THR A 2 18.58 51.16 -5.87
CA THR A 2 18.35 50.17 -4.80
C THR A 2 18.79 48.81 -5.31
N THR A 3 19.46 48.08 -4.42
CA THR A 3 20.06 46.75 -4.58
C THR A 3 18.99 45.66 -4.57
N THR A 4 19.35 44.46 -5.06
CA THR A 4 19.02 43.12 -4.49
C THR A 4 18.38 42.16 -5.52
N ILE A 5 18.73 40.88 -5.69
CA ILE A 5 19.90 39.99 -5.42
C ILE A 5 19.72 38.84 -6.45
N ARG A 6 20.82 38.33 -7.02
CA ARG A 6 20.85 37.13 -7.88
C ARG A 6 21.04 35.88 -7.04
N GLN A 7 20.46 34.74 -7.42
CA GLN A 7 21.09 33.43 -7.26
C GLN A 7 20.78 32.49 -8.44
N PHE A 8 21.84 31.88 -8.97
CA PHE A 8 21.89 30.77 -9.92
C PHE A 8 22.61 29.60 -9.22
N THR A 9 22.22 28.36 -9.53
CA THR A 9 23.07 27.14 -9.51
C THR A 9 22.23 26.01 -10.14
N SER A 10 22.46 25.57 -11.38
CA SER A 10 23.51 24.69 -11.94
C SER A 10 23.35 23.20 -11.63
N SER A 11 23.18 22.43 -12.70
CA SER A 11 23.07 20.98 -12.85
C SER A 11 24.42 20.26 -12.75
N SER A 12 24.43 18.97 -12.38
CA SER A 12 25.30 17.95 -13.03
C SER A 12 25.01 16.51 -12.56
N SER A 13 24.86 15.63 -13.53
CA SER A 13 24.94 14.16 -13.43
C SER A 13 26.40 13.65 -13.42
N ILE A 14 26.60 12.37 -13.04
CA ILE A 14 27.54 11.32 -13.53
C ILE A 14 27.80 10.34 -12.34
N LYS A 15 27.43 9.05 -12.35
CA LYS A 15 27.88 7.80 -13.05
C LYS A 15 29.12 7.11 -12.44
N GLY A 16 28.96 5.82 -12.05
CA GLY A 16 29.97 4.74 -11.93
C GLY A 16 30.50 4.45 -10.51
N SER A 17 30.20 3.30 -9.85
CA SER A 17 30.72 1.90 -10.00
C SER A 17 32.19 1.73 -9.54
N SER A 18 32.67 0.73 -8.78
CA SER A 18 32.18 -0.57 -8.27
C SER A 18 33.34 -1.31 -7.53
N GLY A 19 33.03 -2.14 -6.52
CA GLY A 19 33.75 -3.37 -6.08
C GLY A 19 34.97 -3.21 -5.15
N LEU A 20 35.35 -4.15 -4.26
CA LEU A 20 34.87 -5.51 -3.92
C LEU A 20 35.61 -6.03 -2.65
N GLY A 21 35.00 -7.00 -1.95
CA GLY A 21 35.65 -7.99 -1.06
C GLY A 21 35.50 -7.72 0.45
N GLY A 22 35.09 -8.64 1.31
CA GLY A 22 34.74 -10.05 1.23
C GLY A 22 34.75 -10.60 2.68
N GLY A 23 33.72 -11.32 3.12
CA GLY A 23 33.63 -11.80 4.50
C GLY A 23 32.50 -12.78 4.72
N SER A 24 32.86 -14.07 4.73
CA SER A 24 31.99 -15.23 4.91
C SER A 24 31.42 -15.30 6.32
N SER A 25 30.12 -15.60 6.47
CA SER A 25 29.57 -16.19 7.69
C SER A 25 28.34 -17.03 7.37
N ARG A 26 28.51 -18.33 7.60
CA ARG A 26 27.50 -19.38 7.52
C ARG A 26 26.49 -19.17 8.66
N ALA A 27 25.21 -19.01 8.34
CA ALA A 27 24.12 -19.14 9.30
C ALA A 27 22.99 -19.94 8.67
N SER A 28 22.70 -21.06 9.30
CA SER A 28 21.77 -22.11 8.91
C SER A 28 20.33 -21.60 8.92
N CYS A 29 19.66 -21.60 7.77
CA CYS A 29 18.21 -21.47 7.71
C CYS A 29 17.56 -22.81 8.03
N ARG A 30 16.73 -22.80 9.07
CA ARG A 30 15.89 -23.90 9.50
C ARG A 30 14.83 -24.17 8.44
N LEU A 31 14.60 -25.46 8.18
CA LEU A 31 13.48 -25.97 7.42
C LEU A 31 12.15 -25.53 8.05
N SER A 32 11.28 -24.91 7.26
CA SER A 32 9.84 -25.04 7.42
C SER A 32 9.23 -25.32 6.04
N SER A 33 8.61 -26.49 5.99
CA SER A 33 7.99 -27.17 4.87
C SER A 33 6.93 -26.33 4.15
N SER A 34 7.02 -26.29 2.82
CA SER A 34 5.92 -25.91 1.93
C SER A 34 4.78 -26.94 2.07
N LEU A 35 3.58 -26.47 2.39
CA LEU A 35 2.36 -27.21 2.13
C LEU A 35 2.03 -27.08 0.65
N GLY A 36 2.00 -28.22 -0.03
CA GLY A 36 1.66 -28.35 -1.43
C GLY A 36 0.21 -28.04 -1.72
N GLY A 37 -0.03 -27.56 -2.94
CA GLY A 37 -1.35 -27.46 -3.54
C GLY A 37 -1.96 -28.84 -3.81
N GLY A 38 -3.27 -28.93 -3.63
CA GLY A 38 -4.05 -30.14 -3.87
C GLY A 38 -5.56 -29.87 -3.88
N SER A 39 -6.06 -29.41 -5.03
CA SER A 39 -7.37 -29.71 -5.62
C SER A 39 -8.60 -29.81 -4.69
N CYS A 40 -9.42 -28.76 -4.63
CA CYS A 40 -10.82 -28.87 -4.24
C CYS A 40 -11.66 -29.21 -5.50
N ARG A 41 -12.12 -30.47 -5.53
CA ARG A 41 -13.23 -30.91 -6.39
C ARG A 41 -14.52 -30.28 -5.87
N LEU A 42 -15.20 -29.47 -6.66
CA LEU A 42 -16.62 -29.18 -6.48
C LEU A 42 -17.38 -29.75 -7.69
N GLY A 43 -18.25 -30.71 -7.41
CA GLY A 43 -18.96 -31.49 -8.42
C GLY A 43 -19.91 -30.64 -9.26
N SER A 44 -19.87 -30.89 -10.56
CA SER A 44 -20.95 -30.63 -11.51
C SER A 44 -22.11 -31.60 -11.29
N VAL A 45 -23.32 -31.04 -11.22
CA VAL A 45 -24.56 -31.55 -11.84
C VAL A 45 -25.52 -30.36 -11.82
N GLY A 46 -26.27 -29.97 -12.83
CA GLY A 46 -26.41 -30.32 -14.23
C GLY A 46 -27.43 -29.32 -14.75
N GLY A 47 -27.13 -28.62 -15.84
CA GLY A 47 -28.04 -27.64 -16.42
C GLY A 47 -29.13 -28.32 -17.25
N LEU A 48 -30.35 -27.77 -17.18
CA LEU A 48 -31.36 -27.65 -18.23
C LEU A 48 -32.18 -26.41 -17.79
N GLY A 49 -32.27 -25.32 -18.55
CA GLY A 49 -32.78 -25.26 -19.92
C GLY A 49 -34.15 -24.61 -19.84
N SER A 50 -34.19 -23.31 -20.17
CA SER A 50 -35.33 -22.39 -20.18
C SER A 50 -36.57 -22.90 -20.91
N ALA A 51 -37.77 -22.57 -20.40
CA ALA A 51 -38.90 -22.15 -21.22
C ALA A 51 -40.05 -21.55 -20.37
N LEU A 52 -40.26 -20.24 -20.55
CA LEU A 52 -41.53 -19.55 -20.81
C LEU A 52 -42.71 -19.62 -19.80
N GLY A 53 -43.20 -18.41 -19.46
CA GLY A 53 -44.57 -18.12 -19.01
C GLY A 53 -44.72 -18.09 -17.49
N GLY A 54 -45.09 -17.00 -16.82
CA GLY A 54 -45.99 -15.90 -17.21
C GLY A 54 -47.21 -15.94 -16.28
N SER A 55 -47.30 -14.93 -15.40
CA SER A 55 -48.52 -14.38 -14.77
C SER A 55 -49.40 -15.30 -13.89
N SER A 56 -49.53 -15.03 -12.59
CA SER A 56 -50.47 -14.06 -11.96
C SER A 56 -51.90 -14.59 -11.77
N TYR A 57 -52.47 -14.15 -10.64
CA TYR A 57 -53.87 -14.07 -10.23
C TYR A 57 -54.67 -15.32 -9.83
N SER A 58 -55.08 -15.28 -8.56
CA SER A 58 -56.31 -15.86 -8.02
C SER A 58 -57.54 -15.20 -8.65
N SER A 59 -58.52 -16.00 -9.08
CA SER A 59 -59.95 -15.80 -8.80
C SER A 59 -60.76 -17.01 -9.30
N CYS A 60 -61.96 -17.12 -8.74
CA CYS A 60 -63.04 -18.09 -8.91
C CYS A 60 -63.19 -18.76 -10.30
N HIS A 61 -63.85 -19.93 -10.34
CA HIS A 61 -65.05 -20.20 -11.17
C HIS A 61 -65.69 -21.55 -10.79
N SER A 62 -67.02 -21.52 -10.78
CA SER A 62 -67.94 -22.64 -10.58
C SER A 62 -67.89 -23.68 -11.70
N PHE A 63 -68.07 -24.95 -11.33
CA PHE A 63 -68.73 -26.03 -12.10
C PHE A 63 -69.32 -26.96 -11.02
N GLY A 64 -70.61 -27.30 -10.98
CA GLY A 64 -71.47 -27.64 -12.10
C GLY A 64 -71.35 -29.13 -12.40
N SER A 65 -71.87 -30.00 -11.53
CA SER A 65 -72.10 -31.42 -11.85
C SER A 65 -73.40 -31.87 -11.23
N GLY A 66 -74.37 -32.17 -12.10
CA GLY A 66 -75.68 -32.64 -11.74
C GLY A 66 -75.78 -34.16 -11.60
N GLY A 67 -76.97 -34.57 -11.14
CA GLY A 67 -77.59 -35.85 -11.48
C GLY A 67 -77.42 -36.97 -10.47
N SER A 68 -78.45 -37.18 -9.64
CA SER A 68 -79.03 -38.52 -9.52
C SER A 68 -80.46 -38.48 -8.97
N TYR A 69 -81.32 -39.25 -9.62
CA TYR A 69 -82.75 -39.46 -9.40
C TYR A 69 -83.02 -40.52 -8.32
N GLY A 70 -84.23 -40.47 -7.75
CA GLY A 70 -84.87 -41.55 -6.97
C GLY A 70 -85.19 -41.08 -5.54
N GLY A 71 -86.42 -40.82 -5.13
CA GLY A 71 -87.67 -41.49 -5.44
C GLY A 71 -88.09 -42.32 -4.22
N SER A 72 -88.83 -41.72 -3.29
CA SER A 72 -89.67 -42.45 -2.34
C SER A 72 -90.74 -41.52 -1.77
N PHE A 73 -91.93 -41.63 -2.36
CA PHE A 73 -93.19 -41.09 -1.87
C PHE A 73 -94.07 -42.32 -1.59
N GLY A 74 -94.49 -42.50 -0.35
CA GLY A 74 -95.51 -43.45 0.07
C GLY A 74 -96.15 -42.83 1.31
N GLY A 75 -97.34 -42.25 1.20
CA GLY A 75 -98.64 -42.94 1.30
C GLY A 75 -99.15 -42.70 2.73
N VAL A 76 -100.37 -42.31 3.03
CA VAL A 76 -101.68 -42.32 2.38
C VAL A 76 -102.51 -41.23 3.10
N ASP A 77 -103.18 -40.34 2.37
CA ASP A 77 -104.64 -40.27 2.20
C ASP A 77 -105.49 -40.19 3.48
N GLY A 78 -106.35 -39.17 3.59
CA GLY A 78 -107.40 -39.15 4.63
C GLY A 78 -107.83 -37.79 5.21
N LEU A 79 -108.66 -37.07 4.46
CA LEU A 79 -109.90 -36.45 4.95
C LEU A 79 -109.85 -35.15 5.78
N LEU A 80 -110.28 -34.08 5.10
CA LEU A 80 -110.83 -32.82 5.58
C LEU A 80 -111.69 -32.94 6.87
N GLY A 81 -111.32 -32.21 7.93
CA GLY A 81 -112.20 -31.90 9.06
C GLY A 81 -111.50 -31.58 10.39
N GLY A 82 -110.77 -30.45 10.50
CA GLY A 82 -110.20 -30.00 11.79
C GLY A 82 -109.03 -28.98 11.72
N GLY A 83 -108.98 -28.16 10.66
CA GLY A 83 -107.75 -27.52 10.17
C GLY A 83 -107.23 -26.27 10.89
N GLU A 84 -107.84 -25.78 11.96
CA GLU A 84 -107.43 -24.51 12.59
C GLU A 84 -106.66 -24.70 13.90
N LYS A 85 -107.01 -25.72 14.69
CA LYS A 85 -106.33 -26.01 15.97
C LYS A 85 -104.99 -26.74 15.76
N ALA A 86 -104.93 -27.66 14.79
CA ALA A 86 -103.70 -28.40 14.47
C ALA A 86 -102.65 -27.51 13.76
N THR A 87 -103.09 -26.53 12.97
CA THR A 87 -102.20 -25.53 12.35
C THR A 87 -101.68 -24.52 13.38
N MET A 88 -102.52 -24.06 14.32
CA MET A 88 -102.07 -23.26 15.46
C MET A 88 -101.12 -24.02 16.39
N GLN A 89 -101.33 -25.32 16.59
CA GLN A 89 -100.43 -26.15 17.37
C GLN A 89 -99.08 -26.33 16.67
N ASN A 90 -99.06 -26.59 15.36
CA ASN A 90 -97.82 -26.66 14.59
C ASN A 90 -97.03 -25.33 14.60
N LEU A 91 -97.73 -24.19 14.53
CA LEU A 91 -97.12 -22.87 14.63
C LEU A 91 -96.56 -22.60 16.04
N ASN A 92 -97.29 -22.98 17.09
CA ASN A 92 -96.80 -22.87 18.47
C ASN A 92 -95.62 -23.80 18.74
N ASP A 93 -95.63 -25.04 18.24
CA ASP A 93 -94.52 -25.98 18.35
C ASP A 93 -93.28 -25.45 17.61
N ARG A 94 -93.51 -24.82 16.44
CA ARG A 94 -92.44 -24.15 15.68
C ARG A 94 -91.92 -22.91 16.41
N LEU A 95 -92.78 -22.10 17.03
CA LEU A 95 -92.38 -20.95 17.84
C LEU A 95 -91.62 -21.37 19.10
N ALA A 96 -92.05 -22.44 19.77
CA ALA A 96 -91.32 -23.05 20.88
C ALA A 96 -89.93 -23.51 20.43
N SER A 97 -89.83 -24.20 19.29
CA SER A 97 -88.53 -24.60 18.73
C SER A 97 -87.65 -23.41 18.35
N TYR A 98 -88.23 -22.29 17.90
CA TYR A 98 -87.49 -21.05 17.64
C TYR A 98 -87.02 -20.39 18.94
N LEU A 99 -87.85 -20.35 19.99
CA LEU A 99 -87.48 -19.81 21.29
C LEU A 99 -86.38 -20.64 21.96
N ASP A 100 -86.45 -21.96 21.87
CA ASP A 100 -85.41 -22.85 22.37
C ASP A 100 -84.10 -22.66 21.59
N LYS A 101 -84.19 -22.45 20.27
CA LYS A 101 -83.02 -22.13 19.43
C LYS A 101 -82.43 -20.76 19.75
N VAL A 102 -83.25 -19.76 20.06
CA VAL A 102 -82.79 -18.43 20.48
C VAL A 102 -82.07 -18.54 21.83
N ARG A 103 -82.64 -19.24 22.82
CA ARG A 103 -81.97 -19.47 24.11
C ARG A 103 -80.64 -20.20 23.97
N ALA A 104 -80.59 -21.24 23.14
CA ALA A 104 -79.34 -21.98 22.89
C ALA A 104 -78.28 -21.10 22.20
N LEU A 105 -78.71 -20.20 21.30
CA LEU A 105 -77.80 -19.23 20.66
C LEU A 105 -77.35 -18.14 21.64
N GLU A 106 -78.22 -17.65 22.51
CA GLU A 106 -77.86 -16.69 23.56
C GLU A 106 -76.84 -17.30 24.53
N GLU A 107 -77.07 -18.53 25.00
CA GLU A 107 -76.14 -19.24 25.88
C GLU A 107 -74.78 -19.45 25.20
N ALA A 108 -74.76 -19.92 23.96
CA ALA A 108 -73.53 -20.08 23.19
C ALA A 108 -72.81 -18.74 22.97
N ASN A 109 -73.55 -17.64 22.77
CA ASN A 109 -72.96 -16.31 22.59
C ASN A 109 -72.33 -15.81 23.89
N THR A 110 -72.99 -15.99 25.04
CA THR A 110 -72.39 -15.65 26.35
C THR A 110 -71.14 -16.48 26.65
N GLU A 111 -71.12 -17.75 26.28
CA GLU A 111 -69.95 -18.61 26.45
C GLU A 111 -68.79 -18.15 25.55
N LEU A 112 -69.07 -17.75 24.31
CA LEU A 112 -68.07 -17.19 23.41
C LEU A 112 -67.53 -15.85 23.90
N GLU A 113 -68.38 -14.97 24.44
CA GLU A 113 -67.94 -13.70 25.04
C GLU A 113 -67.00 -13.91 26.24
N VAL A 114 -67.30 -14.90 27.10
CA VAL A 114 -66.41 -15.28 28.21
C VAL A 114 -65.08 -15.80 27.67
N LYS A 115 -65.11 -16.70 26.67
CA LYS A 115 -63.89 -17.25 26.05
C LYS A 115 -63.04 -16.16 25.38
N ILE A 116 -63.65 -15.18 24.73
CA ILE A 116 -62.96 -14.03 24.13
C ILE A 116 -62.30 -13.18 25.22
N ARG A 117 -63.01 -12.87 26.31
CA ARG A 117 -62.44 -12.11 27.44
C ARG A 117 -61.26 -12.84 28.09
N ASP A 118 -61.41 -14.13 28.36
CA ASP A 118 -60.33 -14.96 28.91
C ASP A 118 -59.13 -15.05 27.96
N TRP A 119 -59.38 -15.12 26.65
CA TRP A 119 -58.32 -15.14 25.64
C TRP A 119 -57.55 -13.82 25.63
N TYR A 120 -58.23 -12.67 25.65
CA TYR A 120 -57.57 -11.37 25.73
C TYR A 120 -56.80 -11.17 27.03
N GLN A 121 -57.29 -11.69 28.16
CA GLN A 121 -56.58 -11.58 29.43
C GLN A 121 -55.32 -12.46 29.47
N LYS A 122 -55.36 -13.64 28.84
CA LYS A 122 -54.19 -14.55 28.70
C LYS A 122 -53.19 -14.09 27.64
N GLN A 123 -53.65 -13.37 26.62
CA GLN A 123 -52.84 -12.81 25.54
C GLN A 123 -52.42 -11.36 25.78
N ALA A 124 -52.77 -10.77 26.92
CA ALA A 124 -52.24 -9.47 27.31
C ALA A 124 -50.71 -9.55 27.32
N PRO A 125 -49.98 -8.74 26.53
CA PRO A 125 -48.53 -8.77 26.51
C PRO A 125 -48.03 -8.54 27.94
N GLY A 126 -47.25 -9.49 28.46
CA GLY A 126 -46.60 -9.31 29.76
C GLY A 126 -45.73 -8.05 29.77
N PRO A 127 -45.40 -7.51 30.96
CA PRO A 127 -44.54 -6.33 31.04
C PRO A 127 -43.24 -6.59 30.28
N ALA A 128 -42.86 -5.62 29.44
CA ALA A 128 -41.68 -5.72 28.58
C ALA A 128 -40.47 -6.16 29.42
N ARG A 129 -39.72 -7.15 28.93
CA ARG A 129 -38.53 -7.65 29.62
C ARG A 129 -37.51 -6.50 29.70
N ASP A 130 -37.04 -6.17 30.90
CA ASP A 130 -36.09 -5.07 31.07
C ASP A 130 -34.70 -5.45 30.52
N TYR A 131 -34.35 -4.92 29.33
CA TYR A 131 -33.06 -5.14 28.68
C TYR A 131 -31.97 -4.14 29.11
N SER A 132 -32.25 -3.30 30.10
CA SER A 132 -31.38 -2.19 30.53
C SER A 132 -29.93 -2.63 30.85
N HIS A 133 -29.76 -3.78 31.50
CA HIS A 133 -28.42 -4.33 31.81
C HIS A 133 -27.59 -4.60 30.53
N TYR A 134 -28.21 -5.10 29.46
CA TYR A 134 -27.49 -5.40 28.23
C TYR A 134 -26.92 -4.14 27.59
N TYR A 135 -27.67 -3.03 27.62
CA TYR A 135 -27.18 -1.75 27.10
C TYR A 135 -25.94 -1.26 27.86
N HIS A 136 -25.92 -1.40 29.19
CA HIS A 136 -24.75 -1.04 29.98
C HIS A 136 -23.52 -1.88 29.60
N THR A 137 -23.69 -3.20 29.45
CA THR A 137 -22.58 -4.08 29.03
C THR A 137 -22.11 -3.82 27.60
N ILE A 138 -23.03 -3.46 26.69
CA ILE A 138 -22.69 -3.11 25.31
C ILE A 138 -21.88 -1.80 25.28
N GLU A 139 -22.27 -0.82 26.09
CA GLU A 139 -21.56 0.46 26.16
C GLU A 139 -20.16 0.27 26.76
N ASP A 140 -20.03 -0.53 27.83
CA ASP A 140 -18.72 -0.86 28.42
C ASP A 140 -17.81 -1.59 27.41
N LEU A 141 -18.36 -2.51 26.62
CA LEU A 141 -17.61 -3.21 25.57
C LEU A 141 -17.19 -2.26 24.44
N LYS A 142 -18.08 -1.36 24.00
CA LYS A 142 -17.75 -0.33 23.00
C LYS A 142 -16.63 0.59 23.50
N SER A 143 -16.73 1.04 24.75
CA SER A 143 -15.70 1.85 25.39
C SER A 143 -14.34 1.13 25.39
N LYS A 144 -14.30 -0.14 25.79
CA LYS A 144 -13.07 -0.96 25.75
C LYS A 144 -12.50 -1.14 24.35
N ILE A 145 -13.36 -1.30 23.33
CA ILE A 145 -12.92 -1.39 21.93
C ILE A 145 -12.29 -0.07 21.49
N LEU A 146 -12.91 1.07 21.84
CA LEU A 146 -12.39 2.38 21.49
C LEU A 146 -11.05 2.66 22.17
N THR A 147 -10.92 2.38 23.47
CA THR A 147 -9.64 2.54 24.19
C THR A 147 -8.57 1.65 23.57
N ALA A 148 -8.88 0.37 23.31
CA ALA A 148 -7.93 -0.55 22.67
C ALA A 148 -7.53 -0.09 21.25
N THR A 149 -8.43 0.54 20.50
CA THR A 149 -8.16 1.09 19.16
C THR A 149 -7.20 2.27 19.24
N VAL A 150 -7.42 3.18 20.20
CA VAL A 150 -6.53 4.32 20.44
C VAL A 150 -5.16 3.86 20.94
N ASP A 151 -5.12 2.90 21.87
CA ASP A 151 -3.88 2.33 22.38
C ASP A 151 -3.08 1.63 21.27
N ASN A 152 -3.76 0.90 20.38
CA ASN A 152 -3.12 0.28 19.21
C ASN A 152 -2.52 1.34 18.28
N ALA A 153 -3.26 2.41 17.98
CA ALA A 153 -2.74 3.52 17.18
C ALA A 153 -1.52 4.18 17.84
N ASN A 154 -1.53 4.37 19.16
CA ASN A 154 -0.39 4.90 19.91
C ASN A 154 0.83 3.98 19.84
N ILE A 155 0.63 2.66 20.00
CA ILE A 155 1.71 1.67 19.86
C ILE A 155 2.31 1.70 18.45
N LEU A 156 1.49 1.79 17.40
CA LEU A 156 1.97 1.92 16.02
C LEU A 156 2.83 3.17 15.83
N LEU A 157 2.41 4.31 16.36
CA LEU A 157 3.20 5.54 16.32
C LEU A 157 4.53 5.40 17.07
N GLN A 158 4.55 4.72 18.23
CA GLN A 158 5.79 4.45 18.96
C GLN A 158 6.73 3.52 18.18
N ILE A 159 6.19 2.51 17.48
CA ILE A 159 6.96 1.62 16.60
C ILE A 159 7.58 2.43 15.46
N ASP A 160 6.81 3.29 14.80
CA ASP A 160 7.30 4.11 13.71
C ASP A 160 8.34 5.13 14.18
N ASN A 161 8.13 5.75 15.35
CA ASN A 161 9.13 6.63 15.97
C ASN A 161 10.44 5.88 16.28
N ALA A 162 10.35 4.69 16.89
CA ALA A 162 11.52 3.86 17.20
C ALA A 162 12.26 3.41 15.93
N ARG A 163 11.52 3.09 14.85
CA ARG A 163 12.11 2.76 13.54
C ARG A 163 12.85 3.95 12.93
N LEU A 164 12.22 5.14 12.92
CA LEU A 164 12.86 6.36 12.42
C LEU A 164 14.13 6.71 13.23
N ALA A 165 14.09 6.55 14.55
CA ALA A 165 15.26 6.76 15.40
C ALA A 165 16.37 5.73 15.11
N ALA A 166 16.02 4.46 14.91
CA ALA A 166 16.98 3.42 14.55
C ALA A 166 17.63 3.69 13.18
N ASP A 167 16.85 4.15 12.20
CA ASP A 167 17.35 4.52 10.87
C ASP A 167 18.25 5.77 10.91
N ASP A 168 17.93 6.76 11.74
CA ASP A 168 18.79 7.92 11.97
C ASP A 168 20.12 7.51 12.61
N PHE A 169 20.10 6.65 13.63
CA PHE A 169 21.34 6.12 14.22
C PHE A 169 22.14 5.26 13.24
N ARG A 170 21.48 4.45 12.41
CA ARG A 170 22.13 3.66 11.37
C ARG A 170 22.84 4.55 10.36
N THR A 171 22.15 5.58 9.86
CA THR A 171 22.74 6.54 8.91
C THR A 171 23.93 7.27 9.54
N LYS A 172 23.79 7.75 10.79
CA LYS A 172 24.88 8.37 11.53
C LYS A 172 26.07 7.45 11.70
N PHE A 173 25.84 6.19 12.07
CA PHE A 173 26.89 5.18 12.19
C PHE A 173 27.60 4.93 10.85
N GLU A 174 26.87 4.79 9.76
CA GLU A 174 27.45 4.61 8.42
C GLU A 174 28.32 5.81 8.02
N THR A 175 27.87 7.04 8.30
CA THR A 175 28.66 8.27 8.03
C THR A 175 29.91 8.36 8.88
N GLU A 176 29.83 8.08 10.19
CA GLU A 176 30.99 8.06 11.09
C GLU A 176 31.97 6.94 10.73
N GLN A 177 31.47 5.77 10.35
CA GLN A 177 32.31 4.68 9.89
C GLN A 177 33.07 5.07 8.61
N ALA A 178 32.40 5.70 7.64
CA ALA A 178 33.05 6.17 6.42
C ALA A 178 34.13 7.21 6.72
N LEU A 179 33.86 8.19 7.60
CA LEU A 179 34.83 9.17 8.06
C LEU A 179 36.02 8.51 8.76
N ARG A 180 35.76 7.56 9.65
CA ARG A 180 36.82 6.79 10.34
C ARG A 180 37.74 6.09 9.35
N VAL A 181 37.18 5.38 8.35
CA VAL A 181 37.97 4.67 7.33
C VAL A 181 38.81 5.67 6.51
N SER A 182 38.26 6.83 6.16
CA SER A 182 39.00 7.90 5.47
C SER A 182 40.18 8.39 6.31
N VAL A 183 39.96 8.66 7.60
CA VAL A 183 41.01 9.12 8.52
C VAL A 183 42.07 8.02 8.74
N GLU A 184 41.66 6.76 8.84
CA GLU A 184 42.60 5.64 8.93
C GLU A 184 43.45 5.52 7.65
N ALA A 185 42.88 5.75 6.47
CA ALA A 185 43.62 5.80 5.21
C ALA A 185 44.62 6.97 5.20
N ASP A 186 44.22 8.16 5.65
CA ASP A 186 45.10 9.33 5.75
C ASP A 186 46.26 9.08 6.72
N ILE A 187 46.00 8.48 7.90
CA ILE A 187 47.03 8.11 8.88
C ILE A 187 48.03 7.12 8.27
N ASN A 188 47.54 6.11 7.53
CA ASN A 188 48.41 5.16 6.86
C ASN A 188 49.23 5.83 5.75
N GLY A 189 48.66 6.77 5.00
CA GLY A 189 49.38 7.60 4.04
C GLY A 189 50.49 8.43 4.70
N LEU A 190 50.18 9.12 5.80
CA LEU A 190 51.16 9.90 6.56
C LEU A 190 52.29 9.04 7.14
N ARG A 191 52.01 7.81 7.56
CA ARG A 191 53.04 6.84 7.98
C ARG A 191 53.99 6.50 6.85
N ARG A 192 53.48 6.25 5.63
CA ARG A 192 54.33 6.00 4.45
C ARG A 192 55.22 7.21 4.13
N VAL A 193 54.66 8.42 4.16
CA VAL A 193 55.44 9.64 3.95
C VAL A 193 56.53 9.81 5.00
N LEU A 194 56.23 9.50 6.27
CA LEU A 194 57.24 9.51 7.34
C LEU A 194 58.36 8.49 7.08
N ASP A 195 58.03 7.28 6.64
CA ASP A 195 59.01 6.24 6.31
C ASP A 195 59.89 6.69 5.13
N GLU A 196 59.29 7.26 4.08
CA GLU A 196 60.00 7.83 2.92
C GLU A 196 60.94 8.98 3.32
N LEU A 197 60.49 9.91 4.17
CA LEU A 197 61.33 10.99 4.70
C LEU A 197 62.47 10.45 5.59
N THR A 198 62.22 9.38 6.34
CA THR A 198 63.24 8.74 7.16
C THR A 198 64.33 8.10 6.31
N LEU A 199 63.95 7.42 5.22
CA LEU A 199 64.89 6.87 4.25
C LEU A 199 65.69 7.98 3.54
N ALA A 200 65.03 9.04 3.08
CA ALA A 200 65.70 10.19 2.46
C ALA A 200 66.69 10.88 3.40
N ARG A 201 66.33 11.00 4.69
CA ARG A 201 67.24 11.51 5.72
C ARG A 201 68.47 10.61 5.87
N ALA A 202 68.29 9.30 5.96
CA ALA A 202 69.39 8.35 6.11
C ALA A 202 70.33 8.38 4.88
N ASP A 203 69.79 8.50 3.67
CA ASP A 203 70.58 8.67 2.44
C ASP A 203 71.40 9.96 2.46
N LEU A 204 70.80 11.09 2.83
CA LEU A 204 71.52 12.35 2.99
C LEU A 204 72.59 12.31 4.09
N GLU A 205 72.32 11.63 5.21
CA GLU A 205 73.31 11.42 6.27
C GLU A 205 74.51 10.59 5.78
N MET A 206 74.26 9.54 4.99
CA MET A 206 75.32 8.75 4.34
C MET A 206 76.13 9.59 3.35
N GLN A 207 75.47 10.40 2.51
CA GLN A 207 76.16 11.31 1.59
C GLN A 207 77.04 12.32 2.33
N ILE A 208 76.54 12.88 3.45
CA ILE A 208 77.32 13.79 4.29
C ILE A 208 78.55 13.09 4.86
N GLU A 209 78.42 11.86 5.35
CA GLU A 209 79.54 11.14 5.93
C GLU A 209 80.58 10.76 4.86
N ASN A 210 80.15 10.27 3.70
CA ASN A 210 81.03 10.02 2.55
C ASN A 210 81.83 11.28 2.16
N LEU A 211 81.16 12.44 2.06
CA LEU A 211 81.82 13.71 1.74
C LEU A 211 82.82 14.14 2.83
N LYS A 212 82.53 13.87 4.11
CA LYS A 212 83.49 14.14 5.20
C LYS A 212 84.72 13.23 5.10
N GLU A 213 84.52 11.96 4.79
CA GLU A 213 85.60 11.00 4.59
C GLU A 213 86.48 11.41 3.41
N GLU A 214 85.89 11.81 2.28
CA GLU A 214 86.61 12.35 1.12
C GLU A 214 87.43 13.60 1.48
N LEU A 215 86.85 14.52 2.24
CA LEU A 215 87.53 15.73 2.69
C LEU A 215 88.70 15.41 3.64
N ALA A 216 88.51 14.47 4.56
CA ALA A 216 89.57 13.99 5.45
C ALA A 216 90.70 13.31 4.67
N TYR A 217 90.36 12.49 3.67
CA TYR A 217 91.30 11.84 2.78
C TYR A 217 92.13 12.86 1.98
N LEU A 218 91.47 13.84 1.36
CA LEU A 218 92.15 14.92 0.62
C LEU A 218 93.07 15.76 1.51
N ARG A 219 92.65 16.08 2.75
CA ARG A 219 93.50 16.81 3.71
C ARG A 219 94.73 16.01 4.08
N LYS A 220 94.56 14.72 4.41
CA LYS A 220 95.67 13.83 4.75
C LYS A 220 96.65 13.71 3.57
N ASN A 221 96.13 13.51 2.36
CA ASN A 221 96.96 13.41 1.16
C ASN A 221 97.75 14.72 0.90
N HIS A 222 97.10 15.88 1.06
CA HIS A 222 97.79 17.17 0.96
C HIS A 222 98.86 17.35 2.05
N GLU A 223 98.58 16.93 3.28
CA GLU A 223 99.52 17.01 4.40
C GLU A 223 100.74 16.10 4.16
N GLU A 224 100.53 14.88 3.65
CA GLU A 224 101.58 13.96 3.23
C GLU A 224 102.41 14.53 2.08
N GLU A 225 101.79 15.08 1.04
CA GLU A 225 102.47 15.74 -0.09
C GLU A 225 103.29 16.95 0.36
N MET A 226 102.73 17.80 1.23
CA MET A 226 103.44 18.97 1.78
C MET A 226 104.60 18.55 2.67
N THR A 227 104.46 17.46 3.41
CA THR A 227 105.54 16.89 4.24
C THR A 227 106.64 16.30 3.36
N ALA A 228 106.28 15.60 2.28
CA ALA A 228 107.22 15.10 1.29
C ALA A 228 107.97 16.23 0.59
N LEU A 229 107.28 17.29 0.15
CA LEU A 229 107.89 18.48 -0.45
C LEU A 229 108.76 19.24 0.56
N ARG A 230 108.37 19.34 1.83
CA ARG A 230 109.24 19.89 2.90
C ARG A 230 110.49 19.05 3.11
N GLY A 231 110.36 17.73 3.09
CA GLY A 231 111.49 16.80 3.15
C GLY A 231 112.43 16.96 1.95
N GLN A 232 111.87 17.28 0.78
CA GLN A 232 112.63 17.49 -0.46
C GLN A 232 113.34 18.86 -0.51
N VAL A 233 112.83 19.88 0.19
CA VAL A 233 113.45 21.22 0.29
C VAL A 233 114.55 21.30 1.37
N GLY A 234 114.64 20.31 2.28
CA GLY A 234 115.65 20.23 3.33
C GLY A 234 116.79 19.22 3.10
N GLY A 235 116.86 18.59 1.93
CA GLY A 235 117.85 17.55 1.64
C GLY A 235 119.09 18.07 0.92
N GLU A 236 120.17 18.33 1.67
CA GLU A 236 121.51 18.24 1.11
C GLU A 236 121.72 16.80 0.63
N ILE A 237 121.95 16.64 -0.69
CA ILE A 237 122.13 15.36 -1.36
C ILE A 237 123.47 14.78 -0.88
N ASN A 238 123.44 13.94 0.16
CA ASN A 238 124.55 13.05 0.51
C ASN A 238 124.22 11.63 0.01
N VAL A 239 124.94 11.22 -1.02
CA VAL A 239 124.92 9.87 -1.59
C VAL A 239 125.95 9.05 -0.82
N GLU A 240 125.51 8.23 0.12
CA GLU A 240 126.35 7.20 0.72
C GLU A 240 125.85 5.81 0.34
N MET A 241 126.72 5.15 -0.39
CA MET A 241 126.64 3.82 -0.96
C MET A 241 126.86 2.81 0.16
N ASP A 242 125.80 2.23 0.71
CA ASP A 242 125.90 1.03 1.54
C ASP A 242 125.47 -0.20 0.72
N ALA A 243 126.45 -1.02 0.38
CA ALA A 243 126.29 -2.25 -0.37
C ALA A 243 125.81 -3.37 0.56
N ALA A 244 124.51 -3.36 0.86
CA ALA A 244 123.84 -4.51 1.47
C ALA A 244 123.76 -5.67 0.43
N PRO A 245 123.89 -6.92 0.89
CA PRO A 245 124.35 -8.06 0.08
C PRO A 245 123.37 -8.39 -1.04
N GLY A 246 123.93 -8.79 -2.20
CA GLY A 246 123.24 -9.08 -3.46
C GLY A 246 121.81 -9.55 -3.31
N VAL A 247 120.88 -8.60 -3.44
CA VAL A 247 119.45 -8.86 -3.48
C VAL A 247 119.20 -9.69 -4.73
N ASP A 248 118.69 -10.90 -4.53
CA ASP A 248 118.35 -11.82 -5.59
C ASP A 248 117.24 -11.22 -6.47
N LEU A 249 117.66 -10.54 -7.55
CA LEU A 249 116.79 -9.84 -8.48
C LEU A 249 115.74 -10.77 -9.09
N SER A 250 116.09 -12.06 -9.23
CA SER A 250 115.19 -13.11 -9.70
C SER A 250 114.05 -13.34 -8.72
N ARG A 251 114.32 -13.30 -7.41
CA ARG A 251 113.30 -13.43 -6.36
C ARG A 251 112.35 -12.23 -6.35
N ILE A 252 112.86 -11.01 -6.50
CA ILE A 252 112.02 -9.80 -6.54
C ILE A 252 111.19 -9.73 -7.83
N LEU A 253 111.76 -10.08 -8.98
CA LEU A 253 111.02 -10.12 -10.25
C LEU A 253 109.92 -11.21 -10.23
N ASN A 254 110.19 -12.36 -9.59
CA ASN A 254 109.18 -13.40 -9.38
C ASN A 254 108.11 -12.97 -8.38
N GLU A 255 108.47 -12.32 -7.27
CA GLU A 255 107.51 -11.75 -6.31
C GLU A 255 106.63 -10.68 -6.98
N MET A 256 107.22 -9.78 -7.76
CA MET A 256 106.48 -8.78 -8.55
C MET A 256 105.51 -9.45 -9.52
N ARG A 257 105.94 -10.50 -10.24
CA ARG A 257 105.05 -11.29 -11.11
C ARG A 257 103.91 -11.93 -10.33
N ASP A 258 104.20 -12.55 -9.19
CA ASP A 258 103.20 -13.20 -8.35
C ASP A 258 102.20 -12.19 -7.78
N GLN A 259 102.64 -10.97 -7.41
CA GLN A 259 101.76 -9.88 -7.01
C GLN A 259 100.86 -9.40 -8.15
N TYR A 260 101.40 -9.24 -9.37
CA TYR A 260 100.61 -8.86 -10.54
C TYR A 260 99.63 -9.97 -10.95
N GLU A 261 100.03 -11.24 -10.88
CA GLU A 261 99.20 -12.39 -11.20
C GLU A 261 98.06 -12.53 -10.17
N LYS A 262 98.35 -12.38 -8.88
CA LYS A 262 97.33 -12.28 -7.82
C LYS A 262 96.39 -11.10 -8.01
N MET A 263 96.91 -9.92 -8.39
CA MET A 263 96.09 -8.74 -8.63
C MET A 263 95.18 -8.91 -9.85
N ALA A 264 95.71 -9.47 -10.93
CA ALA A 264 94.94 -9.77 -12.14
C ALA A 264 93.89 -10.85 -11.89
N GLU A 265 94.22 -11.90 -11.13
CA GLU A 265 93.29 -12.95 -10.77
C GLU A 265 92.20 -12.45 -9.81
N LYS A 266 92.58 -11.59 -8.84
CA LYS A 266 91.62 -10.91 -7.96
C LYS A 266 90.68 -10.01 -8.75
N ASN A 267 91.20 -9.17 -9.64
CA ASN A 267 90.38 -8.28 -10.48
C ASN A 267 89.43 -9.10 -11.37
N ARG A 268 89.89 -10.22 -11.94
CA ARG A 268 89.04 -11.13 -12.71
C ARG A 268 87.90 -11.71 -11.85
N LYS A 269 88.20 -12.20 -10.64
CA LYS A 269 87.19 -12.72 -9.71
C LYS A 269 86.21 -11.64 -9.27
N ASP A 270 86.70 -10.46 -8.90
CA ASP A 270 85.87 -9.32 -8.49
C ASP A 270 84.94 -8.88 -9.64
N ALA A 271 85.41 -8.90 -10.89
CA ALA A 271 84.59 -8.62 -12.06
C ALA A 271 83.54 -9.72 -12.30
N GLU A 272 83.92 -11.00 -12.23
CA GLU A 272 83.00 -12.14 -12.34
C GLU A 272 81.90 -12.06 -11.27
N ASP A 273 82.27 -11.85 -10.01
CA ASP A 273 81.33 -11.73 -8.88
C ASP A 273 80.40 -10.51 -9.05
N TRP A 274 80.93 -9.38 -9.52
CA TRP A 274 80.11 -8.20 -9.84
C TRP A 274 79.10 -8.48 -10.96
N PHE A 275 79.52 -9.15 -12.05
CA PHE A 275 78.62 -9.55 -13.14
C PHE A 275 77.56 -10.54 -12.66
N PHE A 276 77.92 -11.53 -11.84
CA PHE A 276 76.97 -12.48 -11.29
C PHE A 276 75.96 -11.78 -10.38
N SER A 277 76.42 -10.91 -9.48
CA SER A 277 75.54 -10.14 -8.59
C SER A 277 74.57 -9.26 -9.38
N LYS A 278 75.04 -8.53 -10.40
CA LYS A 278 74.15 -7.71 -11.25
C LYS A 278 73.19 -8.53 -12.10
N THR A 279 73.62 -9.70 -12.59
CA THR A 279 72.74 -10.59 -13.35
C THR A 279 71.66 -11.21 -12.46
N GLU A 280 72.00 -11.56 -11.22
CA GLU A 280 71.05 -12.08 -10.24
C GLU A 280 70.02 -11.01 -9.83
N GLU A 281 70.47 -9.78 -9.56
CA GLU A 281 69.59 -8.66 -9.27
C GLU A 281 68.62 -8.38 -10.42
N LEU A 282 69.13 -8.29 -11.66
CA LEU A 282 68.30 -8.09 -12.84
C LEU A 282 67.29 -9.22 -13.04
N ASN A 283 67.71 -10.48 -12.87
CA ASN A 283 66.78 -11.62 -12.95
C ASN A 283 65.71 -11.56 -11.87
N ARG A 284 66.05 -11.11 -10.66
CA ARG A 284 65.10 -10.92 -9.57
C ARG A 284 64.08 -9.84 -9.92
N GLU A 285 64.54 -8.70 -10.43
CA GLU A 285 63.65 -7.60 -10.87
C GLU A 285 62.74 -8.03 -12.03
N VAL A 286 63.26 -8.77 -13.01
CA VAL A 286 62.46 -9.30 -14.12
C VAL A 286 61.40 -10.28 -13.61
N ALA A 287 61.75 -11.16 -12.66
CA ALA A 287 60.79 -12.08 -12.06
C ALA A 287 59.68 -11.31 -11.31
N THR A 288 60.03 -10.33 -10.47
CA THR A 288 59.04 -9.51 -9.75
C THR A 288 58.17 -8.69 -10.69
N ASN A 289 58.75 -8.09 -11.73
CA ASN A 289 58.00 -7.33 -12.73
C ASN A 289 57.06 -8.23 -13.53
N SER A 290 57.49 -9.45 -13.87
CA SER A 290 56.66 -10.45 -14.55
C SER A 290 55.46 -10.87 -13.67
N GLU A 291 55.68 -11.10 -12.38
CA GLU A 291 54.62 -11.40 -11.41
C GLU A 291 53.62 -10.24 -11.28
N LEU A 292 54.09 -9.00 -11.17
CA LEU A 292 53.23 -7.80 -11.11
C LEU A 292 52.41 -7.62 -12.39
N VAL A 293 53.01 -7.85 -13.55
CA VAL A 293 52.29 -7.78 -14.84
C VAL A 293 51.24 -8.90 -14.91
N GLN A 294 51.55 -10.09 -14.41
CA GLN A 294 50.63 -11.21 -14.43
C GLN A 294 49.45 -11.01 -13.45
N SER A 295 49.72 -10.49 -12.25
CA SER A 295 48.68 -10.16 -11.27
C SER A 295 47.75 -9.06 -11.78
N GLY A 296 48.30 -8.00 -12.38
CA GLY A 296 47.52 -6.94 -13.02
C GLY A 296 46.66 -7.46 -14.19
N LYS A 297 47.18 -8.40 -14.99
CA LYS A 297 46.39 -9.07 -16.05
C LYS A 297 45.24 -9.88 -15.48
N SER A 298 45.43 -10.62 -14.39
CA SER A 298 44.34 -11.36 -13.74
C SER A 298 43.29 -10.41 -13.16
N GLU A 299 43.70 -9.32 -12.51
CA GLU A 299 42.79 -8.33 -11.94
C GLU A 299 41.94 -7.67 -13.04
N ILE A 300 42.55 -7.26 -14.15
CA ILE A 300 41.81 -6.73 -15.31
C ILE A 300 40.81 -7.76 -15.86
N ALA A 301 41.19 -9.04 -15.92
CA ALA A 301 40.30 -10.09 -16.40
C ALA A 301 39.12 -10.35 -15.43
N GLU A 302 39.36 -10.27 -14.12
CA GLU A 302 38.31 -10.36 -13.10
C GLU A 302 37.37 -9.16 -13.17
N LEU A 303 37.90 -7.93 -13.23
CA LEU A 303 37.11 -6.71 -13.38
C LEU A 303 36.25 -6.73 -14.66
N ARG A 304 36.78 -7.26 -15.77
CA ARG A 304 35.99 -7.44 -17.00
C ARG A 304 34.83 -8.42 -16.81
N ARG A 305 35.04 -9.52 -16.07
CA ARG A 305 33.97 -10.49 -15.76
C ARG A 305 32.92 -9.89 -14.83
N THR A 306 33.33 -9.10 -13.83
CA THR A 306 32.38 -8.44 -12.92
C THR A 306 31.54 -7.41 -13.64
N VAL A 307 32.14 -6.60 -14.53
CA VAL A 307 31.41 -5.66 -15.40
C VAL A 307 30.38 -6.39 -16.27
N GLN A 308 30.78 -7.46 -16.97
CA GLN A 308 29.84 -8.25 -17.78
C GLN A 308 28.69 -8.85 -16.96
N THR A 309 28.99 -9.35 -15.76
CA THR A 309 27.97 -9.89 -14.85
C THR A 309 26.98 -8.81 -14.41
N LEU A 310 27.49 -7.61 -14.05
CA LEU A 310 26.66 -6.47 -13.66
C LEU A 310 25.84 -5.93 -14.84
N GLU A 311 26.36 -5.96 -16.06
CA GLU A 311 25.61 -5.60 -17.27
C GLU A 311 24.46 -6.56 -17.53
N ILE A 312 24.68 -7.87 -17.38
CA ILE A 312 23.62 -8.89 -17.52
C ILE A 312 22.55 -8.70 -16.44
N GLU A 313 22.96 -8.46 -15.18
CA GLU A 313 22.01 -8.19 -14.10
C GLU A 313 21.20 -6.92 -14.38
N LEU A 314 21.84 -5.85 -14.87
CA LEU A 314 21.14 -4.62 -15.26
C LEU A 314 20.11 -4.89 -16.37
N GLN A 315 20.46 -5.65 -17.40
CA GLN A 315 19.51 -6.00 -18.47
C GLN A 315 18.36 -6.86 -17.96
N SER A 316 18.63 -7.80 -17.05
CA SER A 316 17.62 -8.62 -16.38
C SER A 316 16.63 -7.75 -15.59
N GLN A 317 17.14 -6.82 -14.77
CA GLN A 317 16.32 -5.90 -13.98
C GLN A 317 15.50 -4.96 -14.87
N LEU A 318 16.04 -4.47 -15.99
CA LEU A 318 15.30 -3.67 -16.96
C LEU A 318 14.16 -4.46 -17.61
N SER A 319 14.41 -5.73 -17.97
CA SER A 319 13.38 -6.63 -18.50
C SER A 319 12.27 -6.89 -17.47
N MET A 320 12.65 -7.18 -16.23
CA MET A 320 11.72 -7.35 -15.12
C MET A 320 10.84 -6.11 -14.90
N LYS A 321 11.47 -4.94 -14.84
CA LYS A 321 10.78 -3.65 -14.74
C LYS A 321 9.76 -3.47 -15.87
N ALA A 322 10.17 -3.69 -17.12
CA ALA A 322 9.28 -3.55 -18.28
C ALA A 322 8.07 -4.51 -18.19
N SER A 323 8.29 -5.76 -17.75
CA SER A 323 7.20 -6.72 -17.55
C SER A 323 6.21 -6.33 -16.45
N LEU A 324 6.71 -5.74 -15.36
CA LEU A 324 5.89 -5.27 -14.25
C LEU A 324 5.08 -4.02 -14.64
N GLU A 325 5.70 -3.07 -15.34
CA GLU A 325 5.02 -1.90 -15.90
C GLU A 325 3.94 -2.32 -16.91
N GLY A 326 4.23 -3.31 -17.78
CA GLY A 326 3.25 -3.88 -18.69
C GLY A 326 2.06 -4.53 -17.96
N SER A 327 2.33 -5.34 -16.94
CA SER A 327 1.29 -5.97 -16.12
C SER A 327 0.43 -4.94 -15.39
N LEU A 328 1.05 -3.87 -14.86
CA LEU A 328 0.33 -2.77 -14.23
C LEU A 328 -0.61 -2.09 -15.24
N ALA A 329 -0.10 -1.70 -16.40
CA ALA A 329 -0.89 -1.06 -17.46
C ALA A 329 -2.04 -1.95 -17.95
N GLU A 330 -1.83 -3.27 -18.08
CA GLU A 330 -2.90 -4.22 -18.41
C GLU A 330 -3.98 -4.28 -17.34
N THR A 331 -3.60 -4.30 -16.06
CA THR A 331 -4.57 -4.30 -14.95
C THR A 331 -5.36 -2.99 -14.86
N GLU A 332 -4.69 -1.84 -15.03
CA GLU A 332 -5.32 -0.53 -15.07
C GLU A 332 -6.32 -0.43 -16.22
N ASN A 333 -5.94 -0.86 -17.43
CA ASN A 333 -6.84 -0.90 -18.57
C ASN A 333 -8.05 -1.81 -18.33
N ARG A 334 -7.83 -3.01 -17.74
CA ARG A 334 -8.91 -3.91 -17.39
C ARG A 334 -9.90 -3.27 -16.42
N TYR A 335 -9.42 -2.59 -15.37
CA TYR A 335 -10.30 -1.89 -14.43
C TYR A 335 -10.98 -0.67 -15.06
N CYS A 336 -10.29 0.06 -15.94
CA CYS A 336 -10.88 1.17 -16.69
C CYS A 336 -12.06 0.71 -17.55
N VAL A 337 -11.91 -0.41 -18.26
CA VAL A 337 -12.99 -1.01 -19.07
C VAL A 337 -14.15 -1.48 -18.19
N GLN A 338 -13.87 -2.12 -17.05
CA GLN A 338 -14.93 -2.53 -16.11
C GLN A 338 -15.69 -1.34 -15.54
N LEU A 339 -14.99 -0.26 -15.18
CA LEU A 339 -15.59 0.96 -14.69
C LEU A 339 -16.47 1.61 -15.77
N ALA A 340 -15.98 1.69 -17.00
CA ALA A 340 -16.76 2.19 -18.14
C ALA A 340 -18.02 1.35 -18.39
N GLN A 341 -17.93 0.03 -18.27
CA GLN A 341 -19.08 -0.87 -18.40
C GLN A 341 -20.12 -0.63 -17.29
N ILE A 342 -19.69 -0.52 -16.03
CA ILE A 342 -20.58 -0.23 -14.90
C ILE A 342 -21.22 1.16 -15.07
N GLN A 343 -20.45 2.16 -15.48
CA GLN A 343 -20.95 3.51 -15.75
C GLN A 343 -22.00 3.50 -16.87
N GLY A 344 -21.79 2.71 -17.92
CA GLY A 344 -22.78 2.50 -18.99
C GLY A 344 -24.07 1.85 -18.49
N LEU A 345 -23.97 0.85 -17.60
CA LEU A 345 -25.15 0.22 -16.98
C LEU A 345 -25.91 1.23 -16.11
N ILE A 346 -25.21 1.99 -15.28
CA ILE A 346 -25.81 3.06 -14.45
C ILE A 346 -26.57 4.04 -15.34
N GLY A 347 -25.93 4.54 -16.41
CA GLY A 347 -26.59 5.46 -17.35
C GLY A 347 -27.85 4.87 -17.99
N SER A 348 -27.82 3.60 -18.38
CA SER A 348 -29.01 2.94 -18.95
C SER A 348 -30.16 2.79 -17.95
N VAL A 349 -29.86 2.54 -16.67
CA VAL A 349 -30.86 2.44 -15.60
C VAL A 349 -31.41 3.83 -15.24
N GLU A 350 -30.55 4.85 -15.19
CA GLU A 350 -30.96 6.24 -14.98
C GLU A 350 -31.90 6.73 -16.10
N GLU A 351 -31.60 6.38 -17.36
CA GLU A 351 -32.45 6.68 -18.51
C GLU A 351 -33.82 5.98 -18.41
N GLN A 352 -33.84 4.68 -18.09
CA GLN A 352 -35.09 3.95 -17.84
C GLN A 352 -35.91 4.56 -16.71
N LEU A 353 -35.26 5.01 -15.64
CA LEU A 353 -35.93 5.66 -14.51
C LEU A 353 -36.51 7.02 -14.92
N ALA A 354 -35.77 7.81 -15.71
CA ALA A 354 -36.25 9.07 -16.26
C ALA A 354 -37.45 8.87 -17.21
N GLN A 355 -37.40 7.86 -18.07
CA GLN A 355 -38.49 7.46 -18.96
C GLN A 355 -39.76 7.12 -18.15
N LEU A 356 -39.66 6.24 -17.14
CA LEU A 356 -40.80 5.86 -16.29
C LEU A 356 -41.39 7.05 -15.52
N ARG A 357 -40.56 7.99 -15.07
CA ARG A 357 -41.04 9.23 -14.42
C ARG A 357 -41.83 10.09 -15.40
N CYS A 358 -41.36 10.23 -16.64
CA CYS A 358 -42.05 10.98 -17.67
C CYS A 358 -43.41 10.33 -18.02
N GLU A 359 -43.42 9.01 -18.20
CA GLU A 359 -44.64 8.24 -18.46
C GLU A 359 -45.65 8.35 -17.30
N MET A 360 -45.18 8.30 -16.06
CA MET A 360 -46.02 8.47 -14.87
C MET A 360 -46.64 9.87 -14.79
N GLU A 361 -45.86 10.92 -15.07
CA GLU A 361 -46.35 12.29 -15.10
C GLU A 361 -47.40 12.48 -16.22
N GLN A 362 -47.16 11.88 -17.39
CA GLN A 362 -48.13 11.88 -18.48
C GLN A 362 -49.43 11.17 -18.09
N GLN A 363 -49.35 9.98 -17.50
CA GLN A 363 -50.53 9.25 -17.04
C GLN A 363 -51.30 10.04 -15.97
N SER A 364 -50.60 10.63 -15.01
CA SER A 364 -51.19 11.52 -13.98
C SER A 364 -51.98 12.67 -14.63
N GLN A 365 -51.41 13.28 -15.66
CA GLN A 365 -52.07 14.35 -16.41
C GLN A 365 -53.31 13.87 -17.15
N GLU A 366 -53.25 12.70 -17.82
CA GLU A 366 -54.39 12.09 -18.51
C GLU A 366 -55.52 11.73 -17.52
N TYR A 367 -55.18 11.15 -16.36
CA TYR A 367 -56.15 10.88 -15.30
C TYR A 367 -56.81 12.16 -14.77
N ARG A 368 -56.06 13.25 -14.62
CA ARG A 368 -56.60 14.55 -14.21
C ARG A 368 -57.62 15.08 -15.21
N ILE A 369 -57.33 14.99 -16.51
CA ILE A 369 -58.25 15.39 -17.58
C ILE A 369 -59.51 14.51 -17.57
N LEU A 370 -59.35 13.18 -17.43
CA LEU A 370 -60.47 12.26 -17.39
C LEU A 370 -61.39 12.51 -16.17
N LEU A 371 -60.80 12.83 -15.02
CA LEU A 371 -61.55 13.21 -13.82
C LEU A 371 -62.38 14.48 -14.07
N ASP A 372 -61.80 15.51 -14.71
CA ASP A 372 -62.50 16.75 -15.04
C ASP A 372 -63.67 16.53 -16.02
N VAL A 373 -63.48 15.68 -17.03
CA VAL A 373 -64.58 15.28 -17.93
C VAL A 373 -65.67 14.51 -17.17
N LYS A 374 -65.28 13.59 -16.28
CA LYS A 374 -66.21 12.81 -15.46
C LYS A 374 -67.02 13.70 -14.53
N THR A 375 -66.40 14.64 -13.84
CA THR A 375 -67.12 15.59 -12.96
C THR A 375 -68.07 16.47 -13.76
N ARG A 376 -67.69 16.92 -14.96
CA ARG A 376 -68.59 17.65 -15.87
C ARG A 376 -69.78 16.81 -16.33
N LEU A 377 -69.56 15.55 -16.73
CA LEU A 377 -70.65 14.65 -17.14
C LEU A 377 -71.60 14.33 -15.97
N GLU A 378 -71.07 14.19 -14.76
CA GLU A 378 -71.91 14.03 -13.56
C GLU A 378 -72.80 15.26 -13.32
N GLN A 379 -72.26 16.47 -13.50
CA GLN A 379 -73.06 17.71 -13.46
C GLN A 379 -74.16 17.67 -14.52
N GLU A 380 -73.85 17.31 -15.77
CA GLU A 380 -74.86 17.18 -16.82
C GLU A 380 -75.93 16.14 -16.46
N ILE A 381 -75.56 14.95 -15.96
CA ILE A 381 -76.52 13.93 -15.51
C ILE A 381 -77.42 14.43 -14.38
N THR A 382 -76.85 15.14 -13.39
CA THR A 382 -77.65 15.73 -12.30
C THR A 382 -78.65 16.77 -12.82
N THR A 383 -78.26 17.59 -13.80
CA THR A 383 -79.20 18.52 -14.46
C THR A 383 -80.27 17.78 -15.25
N TYR A 384 -79.93 16.72 -15.97
CA TYR A 384 -80.90 15.90 -16.69
C TYR A 384 -81.87 15.21 -15.73
N ARG A 385 -81.40 14.64 -14.62
CA ARG A 385 -82.27 14.06 -13.58
C ARG A 385 -83.24 15.10 -13.01
N ARG A 386 -82.78 16.31 -12.70
CA ARG A 386 -83.65 17.42 -12.26
C ARG A 386 -84.75 17.76 -13.27
N LEU A 387 -84.43 17.77 -14.56
CA LEU A 387 -85.42 18.03 -15.62
C LEU A 387 -86.42 16.87 -15.79
N LEU A 388 -85.97 15.62 -15.65
CA LEU A 388 -86.82 14.42 -15.77
C LEU A 388 -87.69 14.17 -14.52
N GLU A 389 -87.20 14.48 -13.33
CA GLU A 389 -87.93 14.34 -12.07
C GLU A 389 -89.03 15.41 -11.90
N GLY A 390 -89.09 16.41 -12.79
CA GLY A 390 -90.13 17.43 -12.81
C GLY A 390 -90.06 18.35 -11.59
N GLU A 391 -89.34 19.47 -11.69
CA GLU A 391 -89.44 20.53 -10.69
C GLU A 391 -90.75 21.32 -10.88
N ASP A 392 -91.85 20.78 -10.37
CA ASP A 392 -92.71 21.51 -9.43
C ASP A 392 -92.06 21.25 -8.05
N ALA A 393 -91.40 22.14 -7.33
CA ALA A 393 -91.56 23.57 -7.19
C ALA A 393 -90.30 24.19 -6.54
N GLN A 394 -90.25 25.52 -6.63
CA GLN A 394 -89.36 26.45 -5.92
C GLN A 394 -88.00 26.73 -6.57
N VAL A 395 -88.11 27.56 -7.60
CA VAL A 395 -87.38 28.83 -7.71
C VAL A 395 -87.12 29.44 -6.32
N SER A 396 -86.00 29.06 -5.72
CA SER A 396 -85.26 29.87 -4.76
C SER A 396 -84.06 30.44 -5.51
N TRP A 397 -84.26 31.63 -6.08
CA TRP A 397 -83.15 32.52 -6.44
C TRP A 397 -82.39 32.89 -5.16
N SER A 398 -81.50 32.01 -4.71
CA SER A 398 -80.39 32.35 -3.82
C SER A 398 -79.13 32.39 -4.67
N GLN A 399 -79.02 33.51 -5.38
CA GLN A 399 -77.79 34.26 -5.69
C GLN A 399 -76.49 33.51 -5.32
N PRO A 400 -75.65 33.11 -6.29
CA PRO A 400 -74.28 32.72 -5.97
C PRO A 400 -73.56 33.99 -5.52
N HIS A 401 -73.39 34.15 -4.21
CA HIS A 401 -72.31 34.98 -3.70
C HIS A 401 -71.01 34.36 -4.19
N PHE A 402 -70.49 34.93 -5.28
CA PHE A 402 -69.11 34.82 -5.69
C PHE A 402 -68.27 35.46 -4.56
N GLN A 403 -68.01 34.71 -3.49
CA GLN A 403 -66.84 34.97 -2.68
C GLN A 403 -65.65 34.50 -3.52
N ALA A 404 -65.09 35.45 -4.26
CA ALA A 404 -63.69 35.39 -4.60
C ALA A 404 -62.93 35.32 -3.27
N SER A 405 -62.66 34.10 -2.80
CA SER A 405 -61.56 33.86 -1.89
C SER A 405 -60.32 34.19 -2.69
N VAL A 406 -59.92 35.46 -2.61
CA VAL A 406 -58.54 35.86 -2.84
C VAL A 406 -57.75 34.96 -1.90
N ALA A 407 -57.09 33.94 -2.47
CA ALA A 407 -56.08 33.21 -1.75
C ALA A 407 -55.19 34.25 -1.07
N PRO A 408 -54.99 34.22 0.26
CA PRO A 408 -54.01 35.09 0.86
C PRO A 408 -52.71 34.76 0.12
N THR A 409 -52.15 35.76 -0.57
CA THR A 409 -50.78 35.71 -1.05
C THR A 409 -49.96 35.21 0.11
N ALA A 410 -49.53 33.95 0.04
CA ALA A 410 -48.69 33.36 1.04
C ALA A 410 -47.43 34.23 1.08
N VAL A 411 -47.35 35.11 2.08
CA VAL A 411 -46.11 35.80 2.42
C VAL A 411 -45.15 34.68 2.74
N THR A 412 -44.33 34.33 1.75
CA THR A 412 -43.34 33.28 1.89
C THR A 412 -42.24 33.88 2.74
N THR A 413 -42.37 33.75 4.06
CA THR A 413 -41.30 34.09 4.99
C THR A 413 -40.14 33.14 4.73
N ARG A 414 -39.12 33.61 4.02
CA ARG A 414 -37.87 32.90 3.85
C ARG A 414 -37.13 32.91 5.18
N GLN A 415 -37.21 31.82 5.93
CA GLN A 415 -36.35 31.58 7.08
C GLN A 415 -35.00 31.08 6.58
N VAL A 416 -33.95 31.89 6.74
CA VAL A 416 -32.57 31.42 6.51
C VAL A 416 -32.05 30.93 7.86
N ARG A 417 -31.85 29.62 7.95
CA ARG A 417 -31.24 28.96 9.11
C ARG A 417 -29.78 28.72 8.79
N THR A 418 -28.91 29.49 9.43
CA THR A 418 -27.46 29.28 9.34
C THR A 418 -27.05 28.43 10.53
N ILE A 419 -26.64 27.20 10.26
CA ILE A 419 -26.11 26.28 11.25
C ILE A 419 -24.59 26.43 11.20
N VAL A 420 -24.00 26.92 12.28
CA VAL A 420 -22.55 26.97 12.44
C VAL A 420 -22.16 25.81 13.35
N GLU A 421 -21.46 24.85 12.77
CA GLU A 421 -20.92 23.69 13.48
C GLU A 421 -19.42 23.86 13.67
N GLU A 422 -18.97 23.83 14.92
CA GLU A 422 -17.55 23.71 15.23
C GLU A 422 -17.20 22.22 15.29
N VAL A 423 -16.30 21.81 14.40
CA VAL A 423 -15.83 20.42 14.27
C VAL A 423 -14.36 20.35 14.65
N GLN A 424 -14.04 19.51 15.62
CA GLN A 424 -12.67 19.15 15.95
C GLN A 424 -12.55 17.63 15.83
N ASP A 425 -11.55 17.15 15.07
CA ASP A 425 -11.31 15.72 14.78
C ASP A 425 -12.54 14.96 14.25
N GLY A 426 -13.32 15.59 13.37
CA GLY A 426 -14.46 14.94 12.71
C GLY A 426 -15.69 14.71 13.59
N LYS A 427 -15.72 15.24 14.83
CA LYS A 427 -16.89 15.22 15.72
C LYS A 427 -17.38 16.65 15.97
N VAL A 428 -18.69 16.88 15.78
CA VAL A 428 -19.34 18.17 16.04
C VAL A 428 -19.39 18.38 17.56
N ILE A 429 -18.63 19.35 18.07
CA ILE A 429 -18.50 19.65 19.50
C ILE A 429 -19.44 20.76 19.97
N SER A 430 -19.91 21.61 19.05
CA SER A 430 -20.86 22.67 19.33
C SER A 430 -21.66 23.00 18.07
N SER A 431 -22.99 23.06 18.19
CA SER A 431 -23.90 23.45 17.10
C SER A 431 -24.73 24.64 17.57
N ARG A 432 -24.60 25.77 16.85
CA ARG A 432 -25.38 26.99 17.13
C ARG A 432 -26.22 27.35 15.91
N GLU A 433 -27.53 27.29 16.08
CA GLU A 433 -28.51 27.71 15.07
C GLU A 433 -28.83 29.21 15.26
N GLN A 434 -28.60 30.02 14.22
CA GLN A 434 -29.10 31.39 14.16
C GLN A 434 -30.19 31.49 13.09
N VAL A 435 -31.39 31.87 13.51
CA VAL A 435 -32.56 32.05 12.63
C VAL A 435 -32.73 33.53 12.35
N HIS A 436 -32.54 33.95 11.11
CA HIS A 436 -32.92 35.29 10.65
C HIS A 436 -34.21 35.20 9.84
N GLN A 437 -35.25 35.90 10.31
CA GLN A 437 -36.52 36.01 9.63
C GLN A 437 -36.60 37.38 8.97
N THR A 438 -36.64 37.41 7.64
CA THR A 438 -36.88 38.64 6.88
C THR A 438 -38.24 38.52 6.20
N THR A 439 -39.18 39.35 6.63
CA THR A 439 -40.51 39.46 6.03
C THR A 439 -40.42 40.40 4.83
N ARG A 440 -40.83 39.95 3.64
CA ARG A 440 -40.95 40.82 2.46
C ARG A 440 -42.42 41.08 2.16
#